data_AF-E3QSM1-F1
#
_entry.id   AF-E3QSM1-F1
#
_cell.length_a   1.000
_cell.length_b   1.000
_cell.length_c   1.000
_cell.angle_alpha   90.00
_cell.angle_beta   90.00
_cell.angle_gamma   90.00
#
_symmetry.space_group_name_H-M   'P 1'
#
loop_
_entity.id
_entity.type
_entity.pdbx_description
1 polymer ?
#
loop_
_entity_poly.entity_id
_entity_poly.type
_entity_poly.pdbx_seq_one_letter_code
_entity_poly.pdbx_strand_id
1 'polypeptide(L)'
;MFANKEAVKARRQEEEQKRRTEEGVQLRKKQGQDSTTGEQVWFSRRVEDGCQLHWAIITHGNKYTLRLPDGIPSREKVPGSTFEPPREYEAKVVPWSLREERNRLRTLELTKPRNKGHTRDYTVCQIGWTTLTKDEVNAEWEAARKAIAVEALGFDDCRNLLKNFACIIKKPDGCALDYDWFAESLEIPSHRLHEITPEKAIISFQHTLQNSGWLLAGAGAGAGIVGYQC
;
A
#
# COMPACT_ATOMS: atom_id res chain seq x y z
N MET A 1 32.52 9.89 33.58
CA MET A 1 32.85 10.32 32.20
C MET A 1 32.25 9.43 31.09
N PHE A 2 31.57 8.31 31.39
CA PHE A 2 31.01 7.41 30.36
C PHE A 2 29.63 7.82 29.81
N ALA A 3 28.73 8.33 30.66
CA ALA A 3 27.38 8.76 30.26
C ALA A 3 27.34 9.85 29.16
N ASN A 4 28.38 10.70 29.09
CA ASN A 4 28.46 11.77 28.09
C ASN A 4 28.86 11.24 26.70
N LYS A 5 29.64 10.14 26.62
CA LYS A 5 30.02 9.52 25.34
C LYS A 5 28.88 8.75 24.71
N GLU A 6 28.06 8.08 25.51
CA GLU A 6 26.87 7.36 25.05
C GLU A 6 25.79 8.32 24.56
N ALA A 7 25.54 9.41 25.28
CA ALA A 7 24.59 10.46 24.86
C ALA A 7 24.99 11.11 23.53
N VAL A 8 26.28 11.40 23.32
CA VAL A 8 26.79 11.96 22.05
C VAL A 8 26.65 10.95 20.90
N LYS A 9 26.90 9.66 21.15
CA LYS A 9 26.73 8.60 20.13
C LYS A 9 25.25 8.42 19.76
N ALA A 10 24.36 8.39 20.75
CA ALA A 10 22.91 8.28 20.54
C ALA A 10 22.38 9.46 19.70
N ARG A 11 22.79 10.69 20.04
CA ARG A 11 22.41 11.89 19.28
C ARG A 11 22.88 11.84 17.82
N ARG A 12 24.13 11.42 17.57
CA ARG A 12 24.63 11.26 16.19
C ARG A 12 23.85 10.20 15.40
N GLN A 13 23.48 9.10 16.04
CA GLN A 13 22.65 8.06 15.41
C GLN A 13 21.24 8.57 15.09
N GLU A 14 20.67 9.37 15.98
CA GLU A 14 19.36 10.01 15.76
C GLU A 14 19.41 11.02 14.61
N GLU A 15 20.42 11.89 14.58
CA GLU A 15 20.63 12.86 13.49
C GLU A 15 20.83 12.17 12.13
N GLU A 16 21.63 11.09 12.09
CA GLU A 16 21.82 10.29 10.88
C GLU A 16 20.52 9.62 10.42
N GLN A 17 19.76 9.02 11.35
CA GLN A 17 18.49 8.39 11.04
C GLN A 17 17.47 9.40 10.53
N LYS A 18 17.44 10.61 11.11
CA LYS A 18 16.59 11.71 10.66
C LYS A 18 16.97 12.14 9.25
N ARG A 19 18.26 12.34 8.98
CA ARG A 19 18.75 12.70 7.63
C ARG A 19 18.33 11.67 6.58
N ARG A 20 18.56 10.37 6.84
CA ARG A 20 18.14 9.28 5.93
C ARG A 20 16.63 9.27 5.70
N THR A 21 15.85 9.52 6.76
CA THR A 21 14.39 9.60 6.65
C THR A 21 13.97 10.76 5.75
N GLU A 22 14.57 11.94 5.93
CA GLU A 22 14.31 13.13 5.12
C GLU A 22 14.72 12.93 3.66
N GLU A 23 15.89 12.35 3.39
CA GLU A 23 16.34 11.99 2.05
C GLU A 23 15.35 11.03 1.36
N GLY A 24 14.93 9.98 2.07
CA GLY A 24 13.93 9.04 1.57
C GLY A 24 12.56 9.69 1.27
N VAL A 25 12.15 10.68 2.07
CA VAL A 25 10.93 11.47 1.80
C VAL A 25 11.11 12.34 0.55
N GLN A 26 12.27 13.00 0.39
CA GLN A 26 12.52 13.86 -0.78
C GLN A 26 12.61 13.05 -2.08
N LEU A 27 13.18 11.84 -2.04
CA LEU A 27 13.22 10.95 -3.19
C LEU A 27 11.81 10.51 -3.60
N ARG A 28 10.98 10.06 -2.66
CA ARG A 28 9.57 9.74 -2.93
C ARG A 28 8.80 10.95 -3.45
N LYS A 29 9.16 12.16 -2.98
CA LYS A 29 8.57 13.39 -3.49
C LYS A 29 8.86 13.59 -4.98
N LYS A 30 10.12 13.41 -5.38
CA LYS A 30 10.54 13.48 -6.78
C LYS A 30 9.86 12.41 -7.63
N GLN A 31 9.81 11.16 -7.15
CA GLN A 31 9.15 10.05 -7.85
C GLN A 31 7.64 10.30 -8.05
N GLY A 32 6.95 10.83 -7.04
CA GLY A 32 5.53 11.15 -7.14
C GLY A 32 5.19 12.34 -8.05
N GLN A 33 6.19 13.15 -8.41
CA GLN A 33 6.03 14.26 -9.37
C GLN A 33 6.52 13.89 -10.78
N ASP A 34 7.17 12.76 -10.94
CA ASP A 34 7.65 12.30 -12.22
C ASP A 34 6.48 11.75 -13.06
N SER A 35 6.20 12.44 -14.16
CA SER A 35 5.26 12.04 -15.21
C SER A 35 5.94 11.61 -16.50
N THR A 36 7.27 11.55 -16.53
CA THR A 36 8.05 11.23 -17.75
C THR A 36 8.25 9.73 -17.93
N THR A 37 8.21 8.98 -16.84
CA THR A 37 8.48 7.52 -16.81
C THR A 37 7.25 6.65 -17.14
N GLY A 38 6.04 7.21 -17.08
CA GLY A 38 4.78 6.51 -17.37
C GLY A 38 3.68 6.83 -16.36
N GLU A 39 2.63 6.02 -16.34
CA GLU A 39 1.57 6.12 -15.33
C GLU A 39 2.06 5.56 -14.00
N GLN A 40 1.79 6.27 -12.91
CA GLN A 40 2.21 5.85 -11.58
C GLN A 40 1.40 4.64 -11.10
N VAL A 41 2.07 3.72 -10.43
CA VAL A 41 1.48 2.54 -9.81
C VAL A 41 1.67 2.61 -8.30
N TRP A 42 0.55 2.64 -7.58
CA TRP A 42 0.51 2.78 -6.13
C TRP A 42 0.00 1.50 -5.49
N PHE A 43 0.57 1.13 -4.35
CA PHE A 43 0.14 0.01 -3.53
C PHE A 43 -0.53 0.52 -2.26
N SER A 44 -1.67 -0.08 -1.93
CA SER A 44 -2.40 0.14 -0.69
C SER A 44 -2.51 -1.17 0.08
N ARG A 45 -2.10 -1.15 1.36
CA ARG A 45 -2.10 -2.31 2.24
C ARG A 45 -2.73 -1.97 3.57
N ARG A 46 -3.71 -2.76 3.99
CA ARG A 46 -4.29 -2.72 5.34
C ARG A 46 -4.17 -4.06 6.03
N VAL A 47 -3.51 -4.06 7.17
CA VAL A 47 -3.38 -5.20 8.08
C VAL A 47 -3.87 -4.79 9.47
N GLU A 48 -4.66 -5.66 10.09
CA GLU A 48 -5.17 -5.47 11.45
C GLU A 48 -4.98 -6.78 12.22
N ASP A 49 -4.20 -6.75 13.30
CA ASP A 49 -3.83 -7.91 14.14
C ASP A 49 -3.26 -9.09 13.34
N GLY A 50 -2.38 -8.80 12.37
CA GLY A 50 -1.81 -9.80 11.48
C GLY A 50 -2.77 -10.31 10.40
N CYS A 51 -4.04 -9.87 10.39
CA CYS A 51 -4.97 -10.18 9.31
C CYS A 51 -4.84 -9.17 8.17
N GLN A 52 -4.59 -9.67 6.96
CA GLN A 52 -4.75 -8.88 5.74
C GLN A 52 -6.24 -8.61 5.49
N LEU A 53 -6.61 -7.34 5.56
CA LEU A 53 -7.97 -6.87 5.30
C LEU A 53 -8.11 -6.36 3.87
N HIS A 54 -7.04 -5.74 3.36
CA HIS A 54 -7.06 -5.05 2.09
C HIS A 54 -5.67 -5.01 1.46
N TRP A 55 -5.61 -5.39 0.19
CA TRP A 55 -4.55 -5.03 -0.71
C TRP A 55 -5.15 -4.43 -1.95
N ALA A 56 -4.49 -3.42 -2.50
CA ALA A 56 -4.84 -2.90 -3.80
C ALA A 56 -3.65 -2.33 -4.54
N ILE A 57 -3.71 -2.43 -5.85
CA ILE A 57 -2.90 -1.63 -6.76
C ILE A 57 -3.80 -0.55 -7.34
N ILE A 58 -3.31 0.68 -7.42
CA ILE A 58 -4.02 1.86 -7.93
C ILE A 58 -3.21 2.46 -9.07
N THR A 59 -3.83 2.56 -10.24
CA THR A 59 -3.22 3.13 -11.46
C THR A 59 -4.33 3.43 -12.48
N HIS A 60 -4.14 4.41 -13.38
CA HIS A 60 -5.12 4.80 -14.41
C HIS A 60 -6.53 5.11 -13.85
N GLY A 61 -6.60 5.68 -12.64
CA GLY A 61 -7.87 5.97 -11.97
C GLY A 61 -8.72 4.74 -11.63
N ASN A 62 -8.12 3.55 -11.62
CA ASN A 62 -8.73 2.31 -11.17
C ASN A 62 -8.01 1.80 -9.92
N LYS A 63 -8.76 1.13 -9.06
CA LYS A 63 -8.25 0.37 -7.92
C LYS A 63 -8.57 -1.11 -8.11
N TYR A 64 -7.52 -1.91 -8.20
CA TYR A 64 -7.54 -3.36 -8.35
C TYR A 64 -7.37 -3.97 -6.96
N THR A 65 -8.48 -4.42 -6.38
CA THR A 65 -8.58 -4.77 -4.95
C THR A 65 -8.64 -6.26 -4.71
N LEU A 66 -7.99 -6.67 -3.62
CA LEU A 66 -8.17 -7.95 -2.94
C LEU A 66 -8.50 -7.66 -1.48
N ARG A 67 -9.74 -7.95 -1.07
CA ARG A 67 -10.21 -7.59 0.26
C ARG A 67 -11.14 -8.64 0.84
N LEU A 68 -11.22 -8.69 2.17
CA LEU A 68 -12.31 -9.41 2.81
C LEU A 68 -13.64 -8.68 2.53
N PRO A 69 -14.75 -9.42 2.36
CA PRO A 69 -16.07 -8.82 2.23
C PRO A 69 -16.36 -7.83 3.37
N ASP A 70 -16.95 -6.68 3.03
CA ASP A 70 -17.35 -5.69 4.04
C ASP A 70 -18.36 -6.32 5.01
N GLY A 71 -18.11 -6.23 6.31
CA GLY A 71 -19.09 -6.62 7.33
C GLY A 71 -18.94 -8.03 7.91
N ILE A 72 -17.79 -8.70 7.75
CA ILE A 72 -17.46 -9.84 8.60
C ILE A 72 -16.68 -9.33 9.82
N PRO A 73 -17.34 -9.02 10.97
CA PRO A 73 -16.61 -9.04 12.23
C PRO A 73 -16.01 -10.44 12.35
N SER A 74 -14.77 -10.54 12.87
CA SER A 74 -14.19 -11.80 13.36
C SER A 74 -15.30 -12.64 14.01
N ARG A 75 -15.89 -13.58 13.25
CA ARG A 75 -17.12 -14.25 13.70
C ARG A 75 -16.75 -15.23 14.80
N GLU A 76 -17.67 -15.35 15.74
CA GLU A 76 -17.57 -16.09 17.00
C GLU A 76 -16.67 -17.32 16.88
N LYS A 77 -15.67 -17.38 17.76
CA LYS A 77 -14.92 -18.61 18.00
C LYS A 77 -15.94 -19.71 18.29
N VAL A 78 -16.07 -20.69 17.41
CA VAL A 78 -16.85 -21.89 17.71
C VAL A 78 -16.27 -22.49 18.98
N PRO A 79 -17.04 -22.63 20.08
CA PRO A 79 -16.50 -23.15 21.34
C PRO A 79 -15.94 -24.56 21.09
N GLY A 80 -14.63 -24.73 21.27
CA GLY A 80 -13.94 -26.01 21.10
C GLY A 80 -13.18 -26.21 19.79
N SER A 81 -13.25 -25.28 18.83
CA SER A 81 -12.37 -25.29 17.66
C SER A 81 -11.16 -24.38 17.87
N THR A 82 -9.95 -24.91 17.73
CA THR A 82 -8.71 -24.12 17.60
C THR A 82 -8.41 -23.70 16.16
N PHE A 83 -9.19 -24.17 15.19
CA PHE A 83 -8.99 -23.90 13.77
C PHE A 83 -9.82 -22.70 13.32
N GLU A 84 -9.15 -21.66 12.83
CA GLU A 84 -9.77 -20.55 12.13
C GLU A 84 -10.17 -21.03 10.72
N PRO A 85 -11.44 -20.90 10.30
CA PRO A 85 -11.85 -21.31 8.95
C PRO A 85 -11.11 -20.48 7.88
N PRO A 86 -10.92 -21.02 6.67
CA PRO A 86 -10.28 -20.30 5.57
C PRO A 86 -10.99 -18.98 5.29
N ARG A 87 -10.21 -17.90 5.15
CA ARG A 87 -10.73 -16.58 4.80
C ARG A 87 -10.89 -16.49 3.29
N GLU A 88 -12.05 -16.02 2.85
CA GLU A 88 -12.38 -15.83 1.44
C GLU A 88 -12.27 -14.36 1.05
N TYR A 89 -11.48 -14.08 0.01
CA TYR A 89 -11.20 -12.75 -0.48
C TYR A 89 -11.94 -12.47 -1.79
N GLU A 90 -12.38 -11.22 -1.94
CA GLU A 90 -12.98 -10.71 -3.17
C GLU A 90 -11.93 -9.99 -4.02
N ALA A 91 -11.88 -10.34 -5.31
CA ALA A 91 -11.17 -9.58 -6.33
C ALA A 91 -12.13 -8.61 -7.04
N LYS A 92 -11.86 -7.30 -7.00
CA LYS A 92 -12.71 -6.27 -7.63
C LYS A 92 -11.88 -5.16 -8.27
N VAL A 93 -12.31 -4.69 -9.43
CA VAL A 93 -11.79 -3.48 -10.06
C VAL A 93 -12.85 -2.40 -9.97
N VAL A 94 -12.50 -1.23 -9.43
CA VAL A 94 -13.41 -0.10 -9.29
C VAL A 94 -12.75 1.20 -9.74
N PRO A 95 -13.49 2.14 -10.36
CA PRO A 95 -13.01 3.50 -10.56
C PRO A 95 -12.68 4.11 -9.20
N TRP A 96 -11.43 4.49 -9.01
CA TRP A 96 -10.92 4.99 -7.74
C TRP A 96 -9.55 5.65 -7.92
N SER A 97 -9.44 6.86 -7.42
CA SER A 97 -8.24 7.67 -7.47
C SER A 97 -7.38 7.47 -6.22
N LEU A 98 -6.09 7.80 -6.35
CA LEU A 98 -5.20 7.87 -5.19
C LEU A 98 -5.68 8.92 -4.16
N ARG A 99 -6.36 9.99 -4.61
CA ARG A 99 -6.96 10.98 -3.70
C ARG A 99 -8.03 10.35 -2.82
N GLU A 100 -8.92 9.55 -3.39
CA GLU A 100 -9.95 8.82 -2.63
C GLU A 100 -9.32 7.83 -1.66
N GLU A 101 -8.24 7.14 -2.05
CA GLU A 101 -7.54 6.23 -1.14
C GLU A 101 -6.92 6.95 0.05
N ARG A 102 -6.26 8.08 -0.19
CA ARG A 102 -5.70 8.93 0.87
C ARG A 102 -6.78 9.47 1.79
N ASN A 103 -7.92 9.88 1.25
CA ASN A 103 -9.06 10.32 2.05
C ASN A 103 -9.59 9.17 2.93
N ARG A 104 -9.70 7.96 2.39
CA ARG A 104 -10.11 6.77 3.15
C ARG A 104 -9.15 6.45 4.29
N LEU A 105 -7.86 6.51 4.02
CA LEU A 105 -6.81 6.36 5.02
C LEU A 105 -6.94 7.43 6.13
N ARG A 106 -7.08 8.71 5.77
CA ARG A 106 -7.29 9.81 6.73
C ARG A 106 -8.53 9.58 7.60
N THR A 107 -9.64 9.15 7.01
CA THR A 107 -10.86 8.82 7.77
C THR A 107 -10.60 7.68 8.76
N LEU A 108 -9.91 6.62 8.36
CA LEU A 108 -9.62 5.47 9.24
C LEU A 108 -8.65 5.83 10.38
N GLU A 109 -7.69 6.74 10.15
CA GLU A 109 -6.84 7.26 11.22
C GLU A 109 -7.63 8.10 12.23
N LEU A 110 -8.56 8.94 11.76
CA LEU A 110 -9.41 9.77 12.62
C LEU A 110 -10.42 8.95 13.43
N THR A 111 -10.92 7.85 12.88
CA THR A 111 -11.85 6.94 13.59
C THR A 111 -11.14 5.85 14.39
N LYS A 112 -9.80 5.91 14.52
CA LYS A 112 -9.03 4.94 15.29
C LYS A 112 -9.43 5.00 16.78
N PRO A 113 -9.91 3.89 17.37
CA PRO A 113 -10.18 3.85 18.80
C PRO A 113 -8.88 4.08 19.57
N ARG A 114 -8.86 5.02 20.53
CA ARG A 114 -7.66 5.35 21.32
C ARG A 114 -7.16 4.21 22.21
N ASN A 115 -8.00 3.23 22.54
CA ASN A 115 -7.76 2.26 23.62
C ASN A 115 -7.73 0.80 23.16
N LYS A 116 -6.93 0.45 22.16
CA LYS A 116 -6.88 -0.93 21.67
C LYS A 116 -5.45 -1.29 21.31
N GLY A 117 -4.84 -2.23 22.06
CA GLY A 117 -3.52 -2.82 21.85
C GLY A 117 -3.42 -3.68 20.59
N HIS A 118 -4.13 -3.28 19.54
CA HIS A 118 -4.24 -3.93 18.26
C HIS A 118 -3.19 -3.35 17.32
N THR A 119 -2.48 -4.20 16.59
CA THR A 119 -1.54 -3.75 15.56
C THR A 119 -2.34 -3.41 14.30
N ARG A 120 -2.29 -2.14 13.89
CA ARG A 120 -2.95 -1.67 12.67
C ARG A 120 -1.92 -1.01 11.79
N ASP A 121 -1.75 -1.56 10.60
CA ASP A 121 -0.98 -0.98 9.52
C ASP A 121 -1.94 -0.61 8.40
N TYR A 122 -1.95 0.66 8.02
CA TYR A 122 -2.52 1.08 6.75
C TYR A 122 -1.48 1.95 6.04
N THR A 123 -0.87 1.37 5.01
CA THR A 123 0.18 1.98 4.21
C THR A 123 -0.28 2.16 2.77
N VAL A 124 0.02 3.32 2.19
CA VAL A 124 -0.13 3.67 0.78
C VAL A 124 1.22 4.20 0.27
N CYS A 125 1.82 3.51 -0.70
CA CYS A 125 3.16 3.82 -1.21
C CYS A 125 3.23 3.66 -2.73
N GLN A 126 4.19 4.34 -3.39
CA GLN A 126 4.40 4.22 -4.83
C GLN A 126 5.33 3.05 -5.09
N ILE A 127 4.90 2.07 -5.88
CA ILE A 127 5.69 0.87 -6.17
C ILE A 127 6.33 0.91 -7.56
N GLY A 128 5.87 1.77 -8.45
CA GLY A 128 6.53 1.93 -9.73
C GLY A 128 5.78 2.80 -10.73
N TRP A 129 6.11 2.57 -11.99
CA TRP A 129 5.43 3.10 -13.16
C TRP A 129 5.10 1.97 -14.13
N THR A 130 4.05 2.19 -14.91
CA THR A 130 3.68 1.35 -16.05
C THR A 130 3.61 2.20 -17.31
N THR A 131 4.08 1.65 -18.42
CA THR A 131 3.89 2.23 -19.75
C THR A 131 2.68 1.64 -20.46
N LEU A 132 2.02 0.64 -19.85
CA LEU A 132 0.80 0.05 -20.36
C LEU A 132 -0.33 1.08 -20.30
N THR A 133 -1.24 0.97 -21.24
CA THR A 133 -2.51 1.69 -21.23
C THR A 133 -3.47 1.09 -20.19
N LYS A 134 -4.54 1.83 -19.86
CA LYS A 134 -5.58 1.36 -18.95
C LYS A 134 -6.15 0.00 -19.35
N ASP A 135 -6.41 -0.21 -20.65
CA ASP A 135 -7.01 -1.45 -21.16
C ASP A 135 -6.04 -2.63 -21.07
N GLU A 136 -4.75 -2.39 -21.34
CA GLU A 136 -3.70 -3.39 -21.14
C GLU A 136 -3.54 -3.76 -19.66
N VAL A 137 -3.57 -2.78 -18.74
CA VAL A 137 -3.55 -3.08 -17.30
C VAL A 137 -4.78 -3.89 -16.88
N ASN A 138 -5.97 -3.56 -17.38
CA ASN A 138 -7.17 -4.37 -17.12
C ASN A 138 -7.01 -5.80 -17.66
N ALA A 139 -6.43 -5.97 -18.85
CA ALA A 139 -6.17 -7.29 -19.43
C ALA A 139 -5.19 -8.11 -18.58
N GLU A 140 -4.12 -7.49 -18.06
CA GLU A 140 -3.17 -8.12 -17.14
C GLU A 140 -3.82 -8.53 -15.82
N TRP A 141 -4.73 -7.71 -15.27
CA TRP A 141 -5.52 -8.08 -14.09
C TRP A 141 -6.40 -9.30 -14.35
N GLU A 142 -7.14 -9.30 -15.46
CA GLU A 142 -8.01 -10.40 -15.86
C GLU A 142 -7.21 -11.69 -16.12
N ALA A 143 -6.04 -11.58 -16.76
CA ALA A 143 -5.13 -12.70 -16.97
C ALA A 143 -4.62 -13.26 -15.63
N ALA A 144 -4.18 -12.40 -14.71
CA ALA A 144 -3.72 -12.81 -13.38
C ALA A 144 -4.83 -13.48 -12.57
N ARG A 145 -6.07 -12.98 -12.64
CA ARG A 145 -7.22 -13.59 -11.96
C ARG A 145 -7.61 -14.93 -12.58
N LYS A 146 -7.61 -15.05 -13.91
CA LYS A 146 -7.93 -16.30 -14.63
C LYS A 146 -6.91 -17.41 -14.38
N ALA A 147 -5.65 -17.06 -14.14
CA ALA A 147 -4.60 -18.03 -13.79
C ALA A 147 -4.86 -18.73 -12.44
N ILE A 148 -5.74 -18.18 -11.60
CA ILE A 148 -6.10 -18.74 -10.30
C ILE A 148 -7.43 -19.50 -10.44
N ALA A 149 -7.31 -20.82 -10.54
CA ALA A 149 -8.43 -21.75 -10.76
C ALA A 149 -9.26 -22.04 -9.50
N VAL A 150 -9.52 -21.03 -8.66
CA VAL A 150 -10.41 -21.12 -7.50
C VAL A 150 -11.51 -20.08 -7.56
N GLU A 151 -12.70 -20.45 -7.12
CA GLU A 151 -13.86 -19.56 -7.02
C GLU A 151 -13.70 -18.57 -5.86
N ALA A 152 -13.33 -19.08 -4.68
CA ALA A 152 -13.01 -18.29 -3.50
C ALA A 152 -11.49 -18.16 -3.33
N LEU A 153 -11.00 -16.92 -3.24
CA LEU A 153 -9.57 -16.66 -3.08
C LEU A 153 -9.17 -16.80 -1.62
N GLY A 154 -8.17 -17.63 -1.34
CA GLY A 154 -7.45 -17.63 -0.08
C GLY A 154 -6.37 -16.55 -0.02
N PHE A 155 -5.66 -16.49 1.11
CA PHE A 155 -4.56 -15.55 1.29
C PHE A 155 -3.41 -15.76 0.30
N ASP A 156 -3.00 -17.02 0.09
CA ASP A 156 -1.91 -17.33 -0.85
C ASP A 156 -2.32 -17.11 -2.31
N ASP A 157 -3.58 -17.33 -2.65
CA ASP A 157 -4.13 -16.95 -3.96
C ASP A 157 -4.03 -15.44 -4.17
N CYS A 158 -4.34 -14.63 -3.15
CA CYS A 158 -4.21 -13.18 -3.21
C CYS A 158 -2.76 -12.74 -3.42
N ARG A 159 -1.80 -13.40 -2.75
CA ARG A 159 -0.36 -13.15 -2.95
C ARG A 159 0.05 -13.45 -4.38
N ASN A 160 -0.32 -14.62 -4.89
CA ASN A 160 0.01 -15.04 -6.25
C ASN A 160 -0.62 -14.11 -7.29
N LEU A 161 -1.88 -13.69 -7.07
CA LEU A 161 -2.56 -12.74 -7.95
C LEU A 161 -1.78 -11.42 -8.03
N LEU A 162 -1.41 -10.82 -6.89
CA LEU A 162 -0.66 -9.57 -6.89
C LEU A 162 0.75 -9.71 -7.44
N LYS A 163 1.43 -10.83 -7.20
CA LYS A 163 2.75 -11.10 -7.79
C LYS A 163 2.66 -11.09 -9.32
N ASN A 164 1.68 -11.80 -9.87
CA ASN A 164 1.44 -11.86 -11.31
C ASN A 164 1.02 -10.49 -11.87
N PHE A 165 0.09 -9.82 -11.18
CA PHE A 165 -0.39 -8.52 -11.64
C PHE A 165 0.69 -7.42 -11.55
N ALA A 166 1.62 -7.50 -10.60
CA ALA A 166 2.72 -6.54 -10.49
C ALA A 166 3.69 -6.57 -11.68
N CYS A 167 3.58 -7.53 -12.60
CA CYS A 167 4.32 -7.55 -13.87
C CYS A 167 3.97 -6.40 -14.83
N ILE A 168 2.94 -5.59 -14.51
CA ILE A 168 2.71 -4.28 -15.16
C ILE A 168 3.87 -3.31 -14.91
N ILE A 169 4.61 -3.49 -13.81
CA ILE A 169 5.84 -2.74 -13.53
C ILE A 169 7.02 -3.52 -14.13
N LYS A 170 7.64 -2.97 -15.19
CA LYS A 170 8.77 -3.63 -15.85
C LYS A 170 10.05 -3.40 -15.05
N LYS A 171 10.60 -4.48 -14.48
CA LYS A 171 11.85 -4.42 -13.71
C LYS A 171 13.07 -4.34 -14.63
N PRO A 172 14.17 -3.70 -14.18
CA PRO A 172 14.27 -2.89 -12.96
C PRO A 172 13.75 -1.45 -13.15
N ASP A 173 13.67 -0.97 -14.39
CA ASP A 173 13.55 0.45 -14.71
C ASP A 173 12.22 1.08 -14.26
N GLY A 174 11.15 0.30 -14.16
CA GLY A 174 9.84 0.74 -13.70
C GLY A 174 9.66 0.74 -12.18
N CYS A 175 10.62 0.25 -11.40
CA CYS A 175 10.47 0.13 -9.94
C CYS A 175 10.68 1.48 -9.24
N ALA A 176 9.75 1.83 -8.35
CA ALA A 176 9.93 2.93 -7.41
C ALA A 176 10.67 2.45 -6.17
N LEU A 177 11.01 3.39 -5.28
CA LEU A 177 11.78 3.10 -4.06
C LEU A 177 11.08 2.09 -3.13
N ASP A 178 9.74 2.04 -3.14
CA ASP A 178 8.97 1.16 -2.24
C ASP A 178 8.64 -0.21 -2.86
N TYR A 179 9.17 -0.52 -4.05
CA TYR A 179 8.89 -1.79 -4.73
C TYR A 179 9.35 -3.00 -3.90
N ASP A 180 10.55 -2.94 -3.32
CA ASP A 180 11.11 -4.08 -2.57
C ASP A 180 10.29 -4.37 -1.31
N TRP A 181 9.80 -3.33 -0.63
CA TRP A 181 8.91 -3.47 0.52
C TRP A 181 7.56 -4.11 0.13
N PHE A 182 7.03 -3.74 -1.05
CA PHE A 182 5.87 -4.41 -1.63
C PHE A 182 6.14 -5.88 -1.93
N ALA A 183 7.27 -6.20 -2.56
CA ALA A 183 7.64 -7.57 -2.89
C ALA A 183 7.80 -8.44 -1.63
N GLU A 184 8.47 -7.92 -0.59
CA GLU A 184 8.61 -8.58 0.71
C GLU A 184 7.26 -8.84 1.37
N SER A 185 6.33 -7.88 1.29
CA SER A 185 4.96 -8.03 1.80
C SER A 185 4.19 -9.19 1.15
N LEU A 186 4.56 -9.56 -0.09
CA LEU A 186 4.00 -10.69 -0.81
C LEU A 186 4.77 -12.00 -0.61
N GLU A 187 5.90 -12.01 0.10
CA GLU A 187 6.64 -13.23 0.43
C GLU A 187 6.28 -13.82 1.80
N ILE A 188 5.63 -13.02 2.64
CA ILE A 188 5.40 -13.38 4.04
C ILE A 188 4.05 -14.04 4.26
N PRO A 189 3.99 -15.14 5.04
CA PRO A 189 2.74 -15.81 5.36
C PRO A 189 1.85 -14.93 6.24
N SER A 190 0.53 -15.14 6.16
CA SER A 190 -0.49 -14.29 6.80
C SER A 190 -0.20 -14.00 8.28
N HIS A 191 0.11 -15.03 9.07
CA HIS A 191 0.37 -14.89 10.51
C HIS A 191 1.57 -13.99 10.87
N ARG A 192 2.49 -13.73 9.93
CA ARG A 192 3.69 -12.90 10.13
C ARG A 192 3.58 -11.52 9.49
N LEU A 193 2.45 -11.18 8.87
CA LEU A 193 2.29 -9.88 8.20
C LEU A 193 2.51 -8.68 9.14
N HIS A 194 2.27 -8.83 10.43
CA HIS A 194 2.49 -7.80 11.43
C HIS A 194 3.98 -7.48 11.66
N GLU A 195 4.89 -8.37 11.23
CA GLU A 195 6.34 -8.18 11.33
C GLU A 195 6.87 -7.23 10.26
N ILE A 196 6.19 -7.12 9.11
CA ILE A 196 6.53 -6.15 8.07
C ILE A 196 5.94 -4.81 8.41
N THR A 197 6.83 -3.92 8.81
CA THR A 197 6.52 -2.52 9.07
C THR A 197 7.10 -1.66 7.94
N PRO A 198 6.36 -0.66 7.47
CA PRO A 198 6.89 0.30 6.51
C PRO A 198 8.04 1.09 7.12
N GLU A 199 9.03 1.45 6.31
CA GLU A 199 10.11 2.33 6.74
C GLU A 199 9.56 3.67 7.24
N LYS A 200 10.27 4.30 8.19
CA LYS A 200 9.90 5.64 8.69
C LYS A 200 9.72 6.67 7.58
N ALA A 201 10.48 6.55 6.49
CA ALA A 201 10.38 7.44 5.33
C ALA A 201 9.06 7.25 4.56
N ILE A 202 8.57 6.01 4.39
CA ILE A 202 7.26 5.71 3.79
C ILE A 202 6.16 6.34 4.64
N ILE A 203 6.18 6.09 5.95
CA ILE A 203 5.19 6.64 6.89
C ILE A 203 5.19 8.17 6.86
N SER A 204 6.38 8.79 6.89
CA SER A 204 6.53 10.25 6.87
C SER A 204 6.06 10.86 5.54
N PHE A 205 6.32 10.18 4.43
CA PHE A 205 5.85 10.58 3.11
C PHE A 205 4.32 10.46 3.01
N GLN A 206 3.74 9.36 3.48
CA GLN A 206 2.29 9.17 3.59
C GLN A 206 1.63 10.29 4.40
N HIS A 207 2.18 10.66 5.55
CA HIS A 207 1.66 11.79 6.34
C HIS A 207 1.75 13.11 5.57
N THR A 208 2.81 13.31 4.80
CA THR A 208 2.92 14.47 3.90
C THR A 208 1.78 14.45 2.88
N LEU A 209 1.51 13.29 2.26
CA LEU A 209 0.43 13.12 1.28
C LEU A 209 -0.99 13.32 1.86
N GLN A 210 -1.19 13.07 3.15
CA GLN A 210 -2.47 13.27 3.85
C GLN A 210 -2.70 14.74 4.24
N ASN A 211 -1.64 15.43 4.67
CA ASN A 211 -1.73 16.76 5.28
C ASN A 211 -1.51 17.91 4.30
N SER A 212 -0.77 17.67 3.23
CA SER A 212 -0.53 18.67 2.20
C SER A 212 -1.42 18.35 1.00
N GLY A 213 -2.06 19.37 0.40
CA GLY A 213 -2.77 19.28 -0.88
C GLY A 213 -1.82 19.04 -2.06
N TRP A 214 -0.75 18.27 -1.84
CA TRP A 214 0.35 18.10 -2.75
C TRP A 214 -0.13 17.33 -3.98
N LEU A 215 0.04 17.99 -5.12
CA LEU A 215 -0.35 17.52 -6.45
C LEU A 215 0.70 16.50 -6.91
N LEU A 216 0.31 15.23 -6.89
CA LEU A 216 1.04 14.17 -7.58
C LEU A 216 0.72 14.28 -9.07
N ALA A 217 1.74 14.16 -9.91
CA ALA A 217 1.52 14.12 -11.35
C ALA A 217 0.79 12.81 -11.72
N GLY A 218 -0.18 12.86 -12.64
CA GLY A 218 -0.86 11.66 -13.12
C GLY A 218 -1.99 11.09 -12.24
N ALA A 219 -2.08 11.44 -10.95
CA ALA A 219 -3.17 10.98 -10.07
C ALA A 219 -4.58 11.52 -10.42
N GLY A 220 -4.72 12.20 -11.57
CA GLY A 220 -5.90 12.93 -12.02
C GLY A 220 -6.29 12.72 -13.49
N ALA A 221 -5.81 11.68 -14.17
CA ALA A 221 -6.37 11.32 -15.50
C ALA A 221 -7.70 10.55 -15.34
N GLY A 222 -8.68 11.22 -14.73
CA GLY A 222 -9.99 10.62 -14.45
C GLY A 222 -11.01 11.52 -13.76
N ALA A 223 -10.86 12.85 -13.75
CA ALA A 223 -11.95 13.81 -13.53
C ALA A 223 -11.43 15.25 -13.63
N GLY A 224 -11.98 16.01 -14.59
CA GLY A 224 -12.08 17.47 -14.63
C GLY A 224 -10.93 18.31 -14.06
N ILE A 225 -10.13 18.88 -14.95
CA ILE A 225 -9.49 20.18 -14.70
C ILE A 225 -10.62 21.19 -14.48
N VAL A 226 -11.02 21.42 -13.23
CA VAL A 226 -11.72 22.66 -12.87
C VAL A 226 -10.62 23.70 -12.75
N GLY A 227 -10.40 24.42 -13.86
CA GLY A 227 -9.61 25.64 -13.84
C GLY A 227 -10.23 26.60 -12.84
N TYR A 228 -9.46 27.01 -11.85
CA TYR A 228 -9.71 28.28 -11.20
C TYR A 228 -9.28 29.36 -12.19
N GLN A 229 -10.25 29.91 -12.94
CA GLN A 229 -10.16 31.30 -13.38
C GLN A 229 -10.55 32.19 -12.19
N CYS A 230 -9.84 33.32 -12.11
CA CYS A 230 -9.80 34.31 -11.03
C CYS A 230 -11.14 34.62 -10.34
#